data_AF-V4P1Z7-F1
#
_entry.id   AF-V4P1Z7-F1
#
_cell.length_a   1.000
_cell.length_b   1.000
_cell.length_c   1.000
_cell.angle_alpha   90.00
_cell.angle_beta   90.00
_cell.angle_gamma   90.00
#
_symmetry.space_group_name_H-M   'P 1'
#
loop_
_entity.id
_entity.type
_entity.pdbx_description
1 polymer ?
#
loop_
_entity_poly.entity_id
_entity_poly.type
_entity_poly.pdbx_seq_one_letter_code
_entity_poly.pdbx_strand_id
1 'polypeptide(L)'
;MLMPGGGGSVAMLGSLAEYAVGKVRNPRKIRIALHVTGGLSRGSAISAMENVTTETLARIDGRLVSVAADGSRKFDFGRGGVDCFPVTLPDLITIWRATGVPNVETFVHVTGDGFPQDDLTLLPDGPSEEDRLSNRYQAAVEVTGAEGHVSRALLDTVNGYTFTAMAAAEAGRRALSGEVRAGFQTPNGVFGSGFAQTIADTTIIDV
;
A
#
# COMPACT_ATOMS: atom_id res chain seq x y z
N MET A 1 -9.64 -4.45 20.68
CA MET A 1 -9.02 -4.59 19.36
C MET A 1 -8.05 -3.44 19.17
N LEU A 2 -6.88 -3.68 18.58
CA LEU A 2 -5.96 -2.63 18.12
C LEU A 2 -5.83 -2.76 16.61
N MET A 3 -6.12 -1.69 15.88
CA MET A 3 -6.05 -1.66 14.41
C MET A 3 -5.11 -0.53 13.94
N PRO A 4 -3.79 -0.71 14.10
CA PRO A 4 -2.83 0.20 13.49
C PRO A 4 -2.94 0.09 11.96
N GLY A 5 -2.89 1.21 11.26
CA GLY A 5 -3.12 1.24 9.81
C GLY A 5 -4.58 0.96 9.44
N GLY A 6 -5.55 1.49 10.20
CA GLY A 6 -6.98 1.41 9.89
C GLY A 6 -7.40 2.05 8.55
N GLY A 7 -6.50 2.77 7.89
CA GLY A 7 -6.65 3.35 6.56
C GLY A 7 -5.33 3.29 5.78
N GLY A 8 -5.09 4.25 4.90
CA GLY A 8 -3.80 4.43 4.21
C GLY A 8 -3.32 3.20 3.45
N SER A 9 -2.01 3.01 3.38
CA SER A 9 -1.40 1.90 2.63
C SER A 9 -1.85 0.54 3.15
N VAL A 10 -1.95 0.35 4.47
CA VAL A 10 -2.32 -0.94 5.06
C VAL A 10 -3.70 -1.42 4.61
N ALA A 11 -4.69 -0.52 4.55
CA ALA A 11 -6.02 -0.86 4.05
C ALA A 11 -6.00 -1.12 2.52
N MET A 12 -5.33 -0.27 1.73
CA MET A 12 -5.27 -0.42 0.26
C MET A 12 -4.49 -1.67 -0.16
N LEU A 13 -3.24 -1.77 0.28
CA LEU A 13 -2.29 -2.80 -0.12
C LEU A 13 -2.65 -4.16 0.48
N GLY A 14 -3.18 -4.18 1.71
CA GLY A 14 -3.71 -5.39 2.34
C GLY A 14 -4.88 -5.98 1.55
N SER A 15 -5.87 -5.16 1.19
CA SER A 15 -7.00 -5.57 0.33
C SER A 15 -6.54 -6.07 -1.03
N LEU A 16 -5.65 -5.33 -1.70
CA LEU A 16 -5.13 -5.70 -3.01
C LEU A 16 -4.32 -7.01 -2.98
N ALA A 17 -3.46 -7.19 -1.97
CA ALA A 17 -2.64 -8.38 -1.82
C ALA A 17 -3.49 -9.63 -1.57
N GLU A 18 -4.48 -9.58 -0.67
CA GLU A 18 -5.38 -10.70 -0.44
C GLU A 18 -6.22 -11.05 -1.66
N TYR A 19 -6.69 -10.03 -2.39
CA TYR A 19 -7.43 -10.23 -3.63
C TYR A 19 -6.61 -11.04 -4.65
N ALA A 20 -5.35 -10.68 -4.89
CA ALA A 20 -4.49 -11.38 -5.83
C ALA A 20 -4.01 -12.75 -5.29
N VAL A 21 -3.76 -12.87 -3.98
CA VAL A 21 -3.42 -14.14 -3.33
C VAL A 21 -4.54 -15.18 -3.50
N GLY A 22 -5.80 -14.77 -3.39
CA GLY A 22 -6.96 -15.65 -3.59
C GLY A 22 -7.03 -16.31 -4.98
N LYS A 23 -6.24 -15.84 -5.95
CA LYS A 23 -6.20 -16.34 -7.34
C LYS A 23 -5.01 -17.24 -7.61
N VAL A 24 -4.09 -17.40 -6.67
CA VAL A 24 -2.85 -18.14 -6.86
C VAL A 24 -2.80 -19.35 -5.94
N ARG A 25 -2.54 -20.53 -6.51
CA ARG A 25 -2.29 -21.74 -5.72
C ARG A 25 -0.89 -21.69 -5.12
N ASN A 26 -0.77 -21.98 -3.81
CA ASN A 26 0.48 -22.00 -3.06
C ASN A 26 1.34 -20.72 -3.30
N PRO A 27 0.85 -19.53 -2.91
CA PRO A 27 1.52 -18.26 -3.11
C PRO A 27 2.86 -18.23 -2.35
N ARG A 28 3.94 -17.83 -3.03
CA ARG A 28 5.31 -17.82 -2.49
C ARG A 28 5.90 -16.43 -2.38
N LYS A 29 5.50 -15.51 -3.25
CA LYS A 29 6.06 -14.16 -3.30
C LYS A 29 4.99 -13.13 -3.65
N ILE A 30 4.99 -12.03 -2.91
CA ILE A 30 4.22 -10.82 -3.20
C ILE A 30 5.22 -9.71 -3.50
N ARG A 31 5.01 -9.01 -4.60
CA ARG A 31 5.60 -7.70 -4.86
C ARG A 31 4.46 -6.71 -5.01
N ILE A 32 4.52 -5.60 -4.29
CA ILE A 32 3.43 -4.63 -4.29
C ILE A 32 3.98 -3.22 -4.33
N ALA A 33 3.39 -2.38 -5.17
CA ALA A 33 3.80 -1.01 -5.37
C ALA A 33 2.64 -0.05 -5.09
N LEU A 34 2.93 1.03 -4.38
CA LEU A 34 2.02 2.17 -4.22
C LEU A 34 2.41 3.29 -5.18
N HIS A 35 1.45 3.76 -5.96
CA HIS A 35 1.60 4.94 -6.82
C HIS A 35 1.01 6.17 -6.11
N VAL A 36 1.90 7.04 -5.68
CA VAL A 36 1.63 8.30 -5.01
C VAL A 36 1.58 9.43 -6.04
N THR A 37 0.49 10.20 -6.03
CA THR A 37 0.26 11.32 -6.96
C THR A 37 -0.13 12.59 -6.21
N GLY A 38 0.11 13.76 -6.81
CA GLY A 38 -0.21 15.06 -6.19
C GLY A 38 0.72 15.46 -5.04
N GLY A 39 0.40 16.58 -4.40
CA GLY A 39 1.21 17.16 -3.33
C GLY A 39 1.29 16.29 -2.06
N LEU A 40 2.46 16.30 -1.43
CA LEU A 40 2.67 15.72 -0.11
C LEU A 40 2.44 16.77 0.99
N SER A 41 1.85 16.34 2.11
CA SER A 41 1.91 17.07 3.37
C SER A 41 3.36 17.14 3.86
N ARG A 42 3.65 18.15 4.70
CA ARG A 42 4.90 18.23 5.45
C ARG A 42 5.24 16.92 6.17
N GLY A 43 4.27 16.32 6.86
CA GLY A 43 4.47 15.06 7.59
C GLY A 43 4.83 13.90 6.67
N SER A 44 4.11 13.74 5.56
CA SER A 44 4.41 12.69 4.58
C SER A 44 5.74 12.91 3.88
N ALA A 45 6.13 14.16 3.62
CA ALA A 45 7.44 14.45 3.06
C ALA A 45 8.58 14.07 4.03
N ILE A 46 8.45 14.42 5.32
CA ILE A 46 9.41 14.01 6.36
C ILE A 46 9.53 12.50 6.43
N SER A 47 8.41 11.78 6.57
CA SER A 47 8.43 10.31 6.65
C SER A 47 8.95 9.65 5.37
N ALA A 48 8.67 10.24 4.21
CA ALA A 48 9.22 9.75 2.95
C ALA A 48 10.74 9.93 2.88
N MET A 49 11.27 11.07 3.33
CA MET A 49 12.71 11.31 3.39
C MET A 49 13.43 10.37 4.36
N GLU A 50 12.80 9.98 5.47
CA GLU A 50 13.32 8.94 6.36
C GLU A 50 13.45 7.56 5.68
N ASN A 51 12.73 7.34 4.59
CA ASN A 51 12.82 6.11 3.79
C ASN A 51 13.84 6.19 2.64
N VAL A 52 14.40 7.38 2.36
CA VAL A 52 15.49 7.54 1.38
C VAL A 52 16.79 7.07 2.02
N THR A 53 17.08 5.79 1.87
CA THR A 53 18.15 5.07 2.55
C THR A 53 18.90 4.18 1.56
N THR A 54 20.12 3.75 1.90
CA THR A 54 20.88 2.80 1.06
C THR A 54 20.41 1.36 1.23
N GLU A 55 19.65 1.08 2.29
CA GLU A 55 19.11 -0.23 2.62
C GLU A 55 17.65 -0.12 3.02
N THR A 56 16.84 -1.07 2.58
CA THR A 56 15.44 -1.20 2.93
C THR A 56 15.16 -2.60 3.45
N LEU A 57 14.00 -2.83 4.06
CA LEU A 57 13.58 -4.15 4.49
C LEU A 57 12.82 -4.87 3.38
N ALA A 58 13.04 -6.18 3.30
CA ALA A 58 12.17 -7.11 2.62
C ALA A 58 11.80 -8.23 3.59
N ARG A 59 10.70 -8.93 3.31
CA ARG A 59 10.41 -10.20 3.97
C ARG A 59 10.90 -11.33 3.08
N ILE A 60 11.81 -12.15 3.58
CA ILE A 60 12.38 -13.32 2.89
C ILE A 60 12.25 -14.53 3.80
N ASP A 61 11.63 -15.60 3.30
CA ASP A 61 11.37 -16.84 4.04
C ASP A 61 10.77 -16.61 5.44
N GLY A 62 9.83 -15.67 5.54
CA GLY A 62 9.14 -15.35 6.79
C GLY A 62 9.98 -14.54 7.79
N ARG A 63 11.10 -13.96 7.39
CA ARG A 63 11.95 -13.09 8.22
C ARG A 63 12.09 -11.72 7.57
N LEU A 64 12.17 -10.66 8.39
CA LEU A 64 12.56 -9.34 7.89
C LEU A 64 14.08 -9.32 7.74
N VAL A 65 14.57 -8.89 6.59
CA VAL A 65 15.98 -8.82 6.25
C VAL A 65 16.28 -7.48 5.60
N SER A 66 17.46 -6.93 5.89
CA SER A 66 17.98 -5.76 5.17
C SER A 66 18.38 -6.19 3.76
N VAL A 67 17.98 -5.40 2.77
CA VAL A 67 18.35 -5.55 1.36
C VAL A 67 18.79 -4.19 0.83
N ALA A 68 19.67 -4.20 -0.17
CA ALA A 68 20.06 -2.97 -0.83
C ALA A 68 18.82 -2.27 -1.41
N ALA A 69 18.72 -0.96 -1.19
CA ALA A 69 17.68 -0.12 -1.77
C ALA A 69 18.05 0.34 -3.20
N ASP A 70 18.79 -0.50 -3.92
CA ASP A 70 19.28 -0.20 -5.27
C ASP A 70 18.36 -0.77 -6.36
N GLY A 71 18.45 -0.14 -7.52
CA GLY A 71 17.67 -0.51 -8.69
C GLY A 71 16.22 -0.01 -8.67
N SER A 72 15.53 -0.32 -9.76
CA SER A 72 14.10 -0.09 -9.93
C SER A 72 13.43 -1.36 -10.43
N ARG A 73 12.12 -1.46 -10.21
CA ARG A 73 11.28 -2.49 -10.81
C ARG A 73 10.10 -1.83 -11.49
N LYS A 74 9.75 -2.33 -12.67
CA LYS A 74 8.58 -1.84 -13.38
C LYS A 74 7.30 -2.43 -12.82
N PHE A 75 6.33 -1.58 -12.54
CA PHE A 75 4.94 -1.95 -12.29
C PHE A 75 4.03 -1.23 -13.27
N ASP A 76 2.96 -1.89 -13.70
CA ASP A 76 1.95 -1.29 -14.56
C ASP A 76 0.74 -0.88 -13.71
N PHE A 77 0.42 0.42 -13.74
CA PHE A 77 -0.75 0.99 -13.08
C PHE A 77 -1.91 1.27 -14.08
N GLY A 78 -1.96 0.51 -15.17
CA GLY A 78 -2.97 0.61 -16.23
C GLY A 78 -2.57 1.50 -17.41
N ARG A 79 -1.34 2.02 -17.43
CA ARG A 79 -0.81 2.93 -18.46
C ARG A 79 0.61 2.57 -18.91
N GLY A 80 0.99 1.30 -18.74
CA GLY A 80 2.33 0.81 -19.04
C GLY A 80 3.25 0.81 -17.82
N GLY A 81 4.34 0.06 -17.93
CA GLY A 81 5.29 -0.14 -16.83
C GLY A 81 6.11 1.10 -16.51
N VAL A 82 6.01 1.58 -15.27
CA VAL A 82 6.80 2.70 -14.71
C VAL A 82 7.77 2.21 -13.63
N ASP A 83 8.90 2.90 -13.50
CA ASP A 83 9.92 2.56 -12.50
C ASP A 83 9.43 2.83 -11.07
N CYS A 84 9.47 1.79 -10.25
CA CYS A 84 9.17 1.84 -8.83
C CYS A 84 10.42 1.48 -8.02
N PHE A 85 10.59 2.17 -6.90
CA PHE A 85 11.78 2.05 -6.04
C PHE A 85 11.44 1.28 -4.78
N PRO A 86 12.34 0.40 -4.30
CA PRO A 86 12.09 -0.38 -3.11
C PRO A 86 12.11 0.52 -1.86
N VAL A 87 11.13 0.36 -0.98
CA VAL A 87 11.00 1.15 0.27
C VAL A 87 10.46 0.29 1.40
N THR A 88 10.75 0.67 2.65
CA THR A 88 10.28 -0.06 3.82
C THR A 88 8.88 0.42 4.18
N LEU A 89 7.86 -0.38 3.84
CA LEU A 89 6.49 -0.10 4.26
C LEU A 89 6.07 -1.05 5.39
N PRO A 90 5.14 -0.61 6.28
CA PRO A 90 4.56 -1.48 7.31
C PRO A 90 3.87 -2.71 6.72
N ASP A 91 3.52 -2.65 5.43
CA ASP A 91 2.92 -3.69 4.62
C ASP A 91 3.73 -4.99 4.58
N LEU A 92 5.05 -4.94 4.79
CA LEU A 92 5.89 -6.14 4.97
C LEU A 92 5.43 -7.00 6.17
N ILE A 93 4.86 -6.38 7.20
CA ILE A 93 4.36 -7.05 8.40
C ILE A 93 2.88 -7.41 8.23
N THR A 94 2.06 -6.46 7.79
CA THR A 94 0.60 -6.63 7.76
C THR A 94 0.18 -7.63 6.68
N ILE A 95 0.75 -7.54 5.47
CA ILE A 95 0.46 -8.49 4.37
C ILE A 95 0.92 -9.90 4.75
N TRP A 96 2.12 -10.04 5.34
CA TRP A 96 2.59 -11.35 5.79
C TRP A 96 1.67 -11.95 6.86
N ARG A 97 1.23 -11.16 7.84
CA ARG A 97 0.30 -11.66 8.87
C ARG A 97 -1.06 -12.07 8.28
N ALA A 98 -1.53 -11.35 7.27
CA ALA A 98 -2.81 -11.61 6.63
C ALA A 98 -2.78 -12.84 5.71
N THR A 99 -1.71 -12.98 4.92
CA THR A 99 -1.65 -13.95 3.81
C THR A 99 -0.79 -15.17 4.10
N GLY A 100 0.14 -15.08 5.05
CA GLY A 100 1.15 -16.12 5.31
C GLY A 100 2.21 -16.26 4.21
N VAL A 101 2.21 -15.41 3.18
CA VAL A 101 3.16 -15.53 2.06
C VAL A 101 4.58 -15.20 2.55
N PRO A 102 5.55 -16.11 2.38
CA PRO A 102 6.85 -16.00 3.05
C PRO A 102 7.73 -14.88 2.50
N ASN A 103 7.51 -14.44 1.25
CA ASN A 103 8.31 -13.41 0.61
C ASN A 103 7.44 -12.20 0.24
N VAL A 104 7.77 -11.02 0.75
CA VAL A 104 7.05 -9.75 0.48
C VAL A 104 8.08 -8.65 0.22
N GLU A 105 7.90 -7.94 -0.89
CA GLU A 105 8.68 -6.76 -1.27
C GLU A 105 7.74 -5.59 -1.54
N THR A 106 8.10 -4.40 -1.05
CA THR A 106 7.29 -3.17 -1.15
C THR A 106 8.02 -2.12 -1.96
N PHE A 107 7.27 -1.44 -2.84
CA PHE A 107 7.80 -0.44 -3.76
C PHE A 107 6.91 0.81 -3.77
N VAL A 108 7.47 1.93 -4.23
CA VAL A 108 6.72 3.16 -4.50
C VAL A 108 7.08 3.73 -5.85
N HIS A 109 6.08 4.34 -6.49
CA HIS A 109 6.26 5.28 -7.58
C HIS A 109 5.65 6.62 -7.15
N VAL A 110 6.38 7.72 -7.35
CA VAL A 110 5.90 9.07 -7.04
C VAL A 110 5.87 9.84 -8.35
N THR A 111 4.69 10.34 -8.76
CA THR A 111 4.56 11.19 -9.94
C THR A 111 5.05 12.61 -9.64
N GLY A 112 5.80 13.22 -10.56
CA GLY A 112 6.29 14.60 -10.46
C GLY A 112 7.79 14.69 -10.14
N ASP A 113 8.21 15.78 -9.50
CA ASP A 113 9.63 16.06 -9.17
C ASP A 113 10.22 15.14 -8.08
N GLY A 114 9.50 14.07 -7.71
CA GLY A 114 9.92 13.12 -6.69
C GLY A 114 9.71 13.63 -5.27
N PHE A 115 10.60 13.24 -4.35
CA PHE A 115 10.53 13.69 -2.96
C PHE A 115 11.03 15.13 -2.83
N PRO A 116 10.39 15.98 -2.00
CA PRO A 116 10.80 17.37 -1.85
C PRO A 116 12.26 17.45 -1.36
N GLN A 117 13.11 18.19 -2.09
CA GLN A 117 14.50 18.44 -1.68
C GLN A 117 14.68 19.78 -0.96
N ASP A 118 13.68 20.65 -1.03
CA ASP A 118 13.68 21.96 -0.41
C ASP A 118 13.34 21.90 1.09
N ASP A 119 13.38 23.06 1.75
CA ASP A 119 13.01 23.21 3.16
C ASP A 119 11.58 22.70 3.42
N LEU A 120 11.49 21.50 4.00
CA LEU A 120 10.22 20.82 4.31
C LEU A 120 9.31 21.66 5.22
N THR A 121 9.84 22.62 5.98
CA THR A 121 9.03 23.49 6.83
C THR A 121 8.11 24.41 6.03
N LEU A 122 8.44 24.68 4.76
CA LEU A 122 7.64 25.50 3.85
C LEU A 122 6.47 24.72 3.22
N LEU A 123 6.45 23.40 3.35
CA LEU A 123 5.34 22.58 2.84
C LEU A 123 4.05 22.83 3.64
N PRO A 124 2.88 22.79 2.99
CA PRO A 124 1.61 22.89 3.68
C PRO A 124 1.35 21.63 4.53
N ASP A 125 0.38 21.73 5.45
CA ASP A 125 -0.04 20.60 6.29
C ASP A 125 -0.67 19.46 5.48
N GLY A 126 -1.07 19.72 4.24
CA GLY A 126 -1.57 18.72 3.29
C GLY A 126 -1.93 19.32 1.94
N PRO A 127 -2.18 18.48 0.92
CA PRO A 127 -2.66 18.94 -0.37
C PRO A 127 -4.02 19.63 -0.25
N SER A 128 -4.27 20.60 -1.13
CA SER A 128 -5.57 21.28 -1.22
C SER A 128 -6.67 20.30 -1.65
N GLU A 129 -7.93 20.70 -1.49
CA GLU A 129 -9.04 19.89 -2.00
C GLU A 129 -8.97 19.69 -3.52
N GLU A 130 -8.69 20.75 -4.27
CA GLU A 130 -8.50 20.68 -5.72
C GLU A 130 -7.38 19.71 -6.12
N ASP A 131 -6.27 19.72 -5.37
CA ASP A 131 -5.14 18.84 -5.63
C ASP A 131 -5.50 17.38 -5.31
N ARG A 132 -6.24 17.13 -4.23
CA ARG A 132 -6.76 15.78 -3.91
C ARG A 132 -7.79 15.29 -4.94
N LEU A 133 -8.61 16.16 -5.51
CA LEU A 133 -9.59 15.77 -6.54
C LEU A 133 -8.92 15.44 -7.88
N SER A 134 -7.80 16.10 -8.18
CA SER A 134 -7.05 15.91 -9.44
C SER A 134 -6.09 14.71 -9.42
N ASN A 135 -5.69 14.21 -8.24
CA ASN A 135 -4.60 13.26 -8.09
C ASN A 135 -5.03 11.96 -7.38
N ARG A 136 -5.53 10.98 -8.15
CA ARG A 136 -5.94 9.65 -7.68
C ARG A 136 -4.75 8.76 -7.35
N TYR A 137 -4.87 7.93 -6.31
CA TYR A 137 -3.83 6.96 -5.96
C TYR A 137 -4.11 5.62 -6.61
N GLN A 138 -3.04 4.89 -6.89
CA GLN A 138 -3.13 3.54 -7.44
C GLN A 138 -2.20 2.60 -6.69
N ALA A 139 -2.45 1.30 -6.77
CA ALA A 139 -1.51 0.29 -6.31
C ALA A 139 -1.51 -0.91 -7.24
N ALA A 140 -0.35 -1.52 -7.46
CA ALA A 140 -0.21 -2.68 -8.32
C ALA A 140 0.45 -3.82 -7.55
N VAL A 141 -0.02 -5.04 -7.74
CA VAL A 141 0.52 -6.24 -7.09
C VAL A 141 0.86 -7.31 -8.10
N GLU A 142 1.95 -8.03 -7.85
CA GLU A 142 2.28 -9.29 -8.50
C GLU A 142 2.40 -10.38 -7.42
N VAL A 143 1.63 -11.45 -7.56
CA VAL A 143 1.69 -12.63 -6.68
C VAL A 143 2.17 -13.83 -7.48
N THR A 144 3.31 -14.40 -7.10
CA THR A 144 3.89 -15.59 -7.72
C THR A 144 3.66 -16.83 -6.85
N GLY A 145 3.07 -17.87 -7.44
CA GLY A 145 2.89 -19.20 -6.83
C GLY A 145 4.08 -20.14 -7.01
N ALA A 146 4.03 -21.30 -6.38
CA ALA A 146 5.12 -22.29 -6.42
C ALA A 146 5.41 -22.85 -7.82
N GLU A 147 4.40 -22.89 -8.70
CA GLU A 147 4.52 -23.39 -10.07
C GLU A 147 4.83 -22.26 -11.08
N GLY A 148 5.22 -21.08 -10.59
CA GLY A 148 5.52 -19.92 -11.43
C GLY A 148 4.30 -19.18 -11.97
N HIS A 149 3.07 -19.63 -11.66
CA HIS A 149 1.85 -18.89 -11.98
C HIS A 149 1.88 -17.50 -11.30
N VAL A 150 1.57 -16.45 -12.07
CA VAL A 150 1.56 -15.08 -11.59
C VAL A 150 0.16 -14.50 -11.75
N SER A 151 -0.41 -14.01 -10.64
CA SER A 151 -1.58 -13.13 -10.67
C SER A 151 -1.12 -11.69 -10.52
N ARG A 152 -1.71 -10.79 -11.30
CA ARG A 152 -1.52 -9.35 -11.17
C ARG A 152 -2.86 -8.67 -11.01
N ALA A 153 -2.87 -7.63 -10.20
CA ALA A 153 -4.05 -6.80 -10.00
C ALA A 153 -3.66 -5.35 -9.76
N LEU A 154 -4.57 -4.46 -10.12
CA LEU A 154 -4.49 -3.02 -9.97
C LEU A 154 -5.63 -2.55 -9.07
N LEU A 155 -5.30 -1.71 -8.08
CA LEU A 155 -6.24 -0.91 -7.31
C LEU A 155 -6.17 0.53 -7.80
N ASP A 156 -7.33 1.15 -8.02
CA ASP A 156 -7.49 2.57 -8.31
C ASP A 156 -8.47 3.20 -7.31
N THR A 157 -8.13 4.36 -6.75
CA THR A 157 -8.94 5.02 -5.72
C THR A 157 -8.76 6.54 -5.71
N VAL A 158 -9.63 7.25 -4.98
CA VAL A 158 -9.43 8.66 -4.63
C VAL A 158 -8.02 8.91 -4.07
N ASN A 159 -7.59 10.16 -4.03
CA ASN A 159 -6.31 10.53 -3.43
C ASN A 159 -6.07 9.90 -2.05
N GLY A 160 -4.82 9.51 -1.76
CA GLY A 160 -4.44 8.80 -0.54
C GLY A 160 -4.83 9.49 0.77
N TYR A 161 -4.84 10.83 0.83
CA TYR A 161 -5.30 11.56 2.02
C TYR A 161 -6.81 11.41 2.23
N THR A 162 -7.58 11.54 1.15
CA THR A 162 -9.04 11.32 1.15
C THR A 162 -9.35 9.88 1.55
N PHE A 163 -8.71 8.90 0.90
CA PHE A 163 -8.90 7.48 1.20
C PHE A 163 -8.56 7.17 2.66
N THR A 164 -7.43 7.67 3.17
CA THR A 164 -6.98 7.39 4.54
C THR A 164 -7.99 7.85 5.58
N ALA A 165 -8.49 9.08 5.44
CA ALA A 165 -9.50 9.61 6.36
C ALA A 165 -10.80 8.80 6.32
N MET A 166 -11.30 8.50 5.12
CA MET A 166 -12.55 7.75 4.94
C MET A 166 -12.43 6.30 5.44
N ALA A 167 -11.32 5.61 5.11
CA ALA A 167 -11.07 4.24 5.55
C ALA A 167 -10.96 4.15 7.08
N ALA A 168 -10.26 5.08 7.72
CA ALA A 168 -10.15 5.11 9.18
C ALA A 168 -11.51 5.34 9.85
N ALA A 169 -12.33 6.26 9.31
CA ALA A 169 -13.68 6.50 9.80
C ALA A 169 -14.59 5.28 9.62
N GLU A 170 -14.54 4.62 8.46
CA GLU A 170 -15.32 3.42 8.17
C GLU A 170 -14.92 2.24 9.07
N ALA A 171 -13.62 2.03 9.28
CA ALA A 171 -13.11 1.03 10.23
C ALA A 171 -13.62 1.30 11.65
N GLY A 172 -13.60 2.55 12.09
CA GLY A 172 -14.15 2.98 13.38
C GLY A 172 -15.66 2.71 13.48
N ARG A 173 -16.43 3.04 12.43
CA ARG A 173 -17.87 2.80 12.36
C ARG A 173 -18.21 1.32 12.51
N ARG A 174 -17.51 0.44 11.78
CA ARG A 174 -17.70 -1.02 11.86
C ARG A 174 -17.31 -1.61 13.21
N ALA A 175 -16.21 -1.12 13.79
CA ALA A 175 -15.82 -1.52 15.13
C ALA A 175 -16.88 -1.13 16.17
N LEU A 176 -17.47 0.07 16.07
CA LEU A 176 -18.55 0.52 16.94
C LEU A 176 -19.86 -0.27 16.73
N SER A 177 -20.10 -0.81 15.54
CA SER A 177 -21.23 -1.72 15.28
C SER A 177 -20.98 -3.18 15.70
N GLY A 178 -19.85 -3.47 16.33
CA GLY A 178 -19.54 -4.78 16.91
C GLY A 178 -18.72 -5.71 16.01
N GLU A 179 -18.27 -5.26 14.83
CA GLU A 179 -17.31 -6.00 13.99
C GLU A 179 -15.90 -5.89 14.61
N VAL A 180 -15.67 -6.60 15.71
CA VAL A 180 -14.44 -6.51 16.50
C VAL A 180 -13.82 -7.88 16.73
N ARG A 181 -12.49 -7.93 16.65
CA ARG A 181 -11.69 -9.10 17.04
C ARG A 181 -10.60 -8.70 18.02
N ALA A 182 -10.42 -9.46 19.10
CA ALA A 182 -9.41 -9.17 20.11
C ALA A 182 -7.98 -9.21 19.53
N GLY A 183 -7.06 -8.47 20.14
CA GLY A 183 -5.66 -8.38 19.71
C GLY A 183 -5.38 -7.40 18.58
N PHE A 184 -4.22 -7.58 17.94
CA PHE A 184 -3.75 -6.81 16.78
C PHE A 184 -4.50 -7.27 15.52
N GLN A 185 -5.09 -6.32 14.80
CA GLN A 185 -5.89 -6.58 13.61
C GLN A 185 -5.54 -5.60 12.49
N THR A 186 -5.78 -6.01 11.25
CA THR A 186 -5.77 -5.13 10.06
C THR A 186 -7.20 -4.99 9.54
N PRO A 187 -7.52 -3.94 8.75
CA PRO A 187 -8.86 -3.77 8.18
C PRO A 187 -9.34 -5.00 7.40
N ASN A 188 -8.50 -5.52 6.50
CA ASN A 188 -8.81 -6.71 5.71
C ASN A 188 -8.98 -7.98 6.57
N GLY A 189 -8.24 -8.11 7.68
CA GLY A 189 -8.35 -9.25 8.58
C GLY A 189 -9.64 -9.30 9.41
N VAL A 190 -10.36 -8.17 9.54
CA VAL A 190 -11.63 -8.06 10.29
C VAL A 190 -12.82 -7.85 9.36
N PHE A 191 -12.68 -6.98 8.38
CA PHE A 191 -13.75 -6.54 7.48
C PHE A 191 -13.71 -7.23 6.10
N GLY A 192 -12.70 -8.07 5.85
CA GLY A 192 -12.50 -8.82 4.61
C GLY A 192 -11.69 -8.09 3.54
N SER A 193 -11.21 -8.84 2.55
CA SER A 193 -10.38 -8.33 1.45
C SER A 193 -11.06 -7.22 0.63
N GLY A 194 -12.39 -7.21 0.58
CA GLY A 194 -13.18 -6.16 -0.07
C GLY A 194 -13.26 -4.82 0.68
N PHE A 195 -12.61 -4.67 1.84
CA PHE A 195 -12.70 -3.45 2.65
C PHE A 195 -12.36 -2.17 1.86
N ALA A 196 -11.24 -2.15 1.12
CA ALA A 196 -10.86 -0.98 0.34
C ALA A 196 -11.95 -0.56 -0.67
N GLN A 197 -12.64 -1.51 -1.30
CA GLN A 197 -13.71 -1.26 -2.27
C GLN A 197 -14.97 -0.65 -1.64
N THR A 198 -15.06 -0.63 -0.31
CA THR A 198 -16.16 0.03 0.41
C THR A 198 -15.90 1.52 0.63
N ILE A 199 -14.70 2.00 0.28
CA ILE A 199 -14.26 3.36 0.49
C ILE A 199 -14.32 4.13 -0.83
N ALA A 200 -15.22 5.11 -0.91
CA ALA A 200 -15.38 5.96 -2.09
C ALA A 200 -15.50 5.15 -3.39
N ASP A 201 -14.92 5.65 -4.49
CA ASP A 201 -14.92 5.03 -5.82
C ASP A 201 -13.72 4.07 -6.03
N THR A 202 -13.34 3.31 -5.00
CA THR A 202 -12.21 2.37 -5.06
C THR A 202 -12.56 1.12 -5.87
N THR A 203 -11.70 0.75 -6.81
CA THR A 203 -11.83 -0.45 -7.63
C THR A 203 -10.59 -1.34 -7.55
N ILE A 204 -10.77 -2.64 -7.74
CA ILE A 204 -9.68 -3.62 -7.89
C ILE A 204 -9.98 -4.47 -9.13
N ILE A 205 -9.04 -4.55 -10.07
CA ILE A 205 -9.17 -5.29 -11.33
C ILE A 205 -7.96 -6.17 -11.59
N ASP A 206 -8.12 -7.22 -12.40
CA ASP A 206 -7.01 -8.02 -12.94
C ASP A 206 -6.35 -7.30 -14.11
N VAL A 207 -5.02 -7.49 -14.25
CA VAL A 207 -4.19 -6.91 -15.32
C VAL A 207 -3.17 -7.89 -15.88
#